data_AF-A0A5K1BMZ8-F1
#
_entry.id   AF-A0A5K1BMZ8-F1
#
_cell.length_a   1.000
_cell.length_b   1.000
_cell.length_c   1.000
_cell.angle_alpha   90.00
_cell.angle_beta   90.00
_cell.angle_gamma   90.00
#
_symmetry.space_group_name_H-M   'P 1'
#
loop_
_entity.id
_entity.type
_entity.pdbx_description
1 polymer ?
#
loop_
_entity_poly.entity_id
_entity_poly.type
_entity_poly.pdbx_seq_one_letter_code
_entity_poly.pdbx_strand_id
1 'polypeptide(L)'
;IEELEFKKKRLQMEPTNLNSMSSQLPGPGDLGSLEFRRVVCEGVYDESKSVFVGPRSRSISGLMENGYYVLTPLLLRKEPG
;
A
#
# COMPACT_ATOMS: atom_id res chain seq x y z
N ILE A 1 -14.66 -11.95 10.03
CA ILE A 1 -14.09 -11.45 11.32
C ILE A 1 -12.63 -11.83 11.45
N GLU A 2 -12.28 -13.10 11.19
CA GLU A 2 -10.89 -13.60 11.27
C GLU A 2 -9.88 -12.85 10.40
N GLU A 3 -10.20 -12.53 9.13
CA GLU A 3 -9.28 -11.80 8.24
C GLU A 3 -8.97 -10.37 8.74
N LEU A 4 -9.98 -9.69 9.31
CA LEU A 4 -9.81 -8.36 9.86
C LEU A 4 -8.93 -8.38 11.12
N GLU A 5 -9.14 -9.37 11.99
CA GLU A 5 -8.32 -9.57 13.19
C GLU A 5 -6.89 -10.00 12.84
N PHE A 6 -6.71 -10.85 11.83
CA PHE A 6 -5.39 -11.18 11.28
C PHE A 6 -4.67 -9.91 10.80
N LYS A 7 -5.33 -9.09 9.97
CA LYS A 7 -4.78 -7.82 9.47
C LYS A 7 -4.40 -6.88 10.62
N LYS A 8 -5.26 -6.73 11.63
CA LYS A 8 -4.97 -5.90 12.81
C LYS A 8 -3.73 -6.40 13.57
N LYS A 9 -3.63 -7.71 13.84
CA LYS A 9 -2.45 -8.31 14.51
C LYS A 9 -1.17 -8.07 13.72
N ARG A 10 -1.22 -8.23 12.39
CA ARG A 10 -0.09 -7.97 11.50
C ARG A 10 0.38 -6.51 11.53
N LEU A 11 -0.53 -5.56 11.71
CA LEU A 11 -0.18 -4.13 11.88
C LEU A 11 0.36 -3.78 13.26
N GLN A 12 0.22 -4.65 14.27
CA GLN A 12 0.82 -4.41 15.59
C GLN A 12 2.29 -4.83 15.66
N MET A 13 2.76 -5.59 14.67
CA MET A 13 4.15 -6.04 14.60
C MET A 13 5.11 -4.90 14.25
N GLU A 14 6.38 -5.08 14.63
CA GLU A 14 7.43 -4.12 14.34
C GLU A 14 7.57 -3.90 12.82
N PRO A 15 7.62 -2.63 12.37
CA PRO A 15 7.83 -2.30 10.97
C PRO A 15 9.13 -2.88 10.42
N THR A 16 9.10 -3.28 9.16
CA THR A 16 10.29 -3.81 8.48
C THR A 16 10.81 -2.82 7.46
N ASN A 17 12.13 -2.74 7.30
CA ASN A 17 12.73 -1.86 6.31
C ASN A 17 12.53 -2.43 4.89
N LEU A 18 11.69 -1.76 4.09
CA LEU A 18 11.34 -2.21 2.74
C LEU A 18 12.49 -2.01 1.75
N ASN A 19 13.32 -0.99 1.92
CA ASN A 19 14.45 -0.72 1.03
C ASN A 19 15.45 -1.89 1.03
N SER A 20 15.70 -2.47 2.21
CA SER A 20 16.57 -3.64 2.38
C SER A 20 15.99 -4.93 1.78
N MET A 21 14.68 -4.97 1.52
CA MET A 21 13.97 -6.14 0.98
C MET A 21 13.64 -6.01 -0.51
N SER A 22 14.11 -4.95 -1.17
CA SER A 22 13.79 -4.65 -2.57
C SER A 22 14.15 -5.77 -3.56
N SER A 23 15.22 -6.53 -3.27
CA SER A 23 15.65 -7.69 -4.07
C SER A 23 14.83 -8.97 -3.81
N GLN A 24 14.08 -9.00 -2.70
CA GLN A 24 13.21 -10.10 -2.30
C GLN A 24 11.75 -9.83 -2.63
N LEU A 25 11.43 -8.63 -3.11
CA LEU A 25 10.06 -8.30 -3.48
C LEU A 25 9.63 -9.16 -4.68
N PRO A 26 8.45 -9.80 -4.61
CA PRO A 26 7.96 -10.60 -5.70
C PRO A 26 7.83 -9.80 -6.99
N GLY A 27 8.21 -10.45 -8.09
CA GLY A 27 8.02 -9.91 -9.43
C GLY A 27 6.53 -9.82 -9.79
N PRO A 28 6.21 -9.13 -10.91
CA PRO A 28 4.85 -9.07 -11.41
C PRO A 28 4.34 -10.49 -11.70
N GLY A 29 3.35 -10.94 -10.93
CA GLY A 29 2.71 -12.25 -11.07
C GLY A 29 2.84 -13.17 -9.85
N ASP A 30 3.80 -12.92 -8.94
CA ASP A 30 3.90 -13.68 -7.68
C ASP A 30 3.14 -12.98 -6.55
N LEU A 31 1.81 -13.04 -6.63
CA LEU A 31 0.92 -12.44 -5.64
C LEU A 31 0.84 -13.26 -4.34
N GLY A 32 1.28 -14.52 -4.36
CA GLY A 32 1.16 -15.46 -3.24
C GLY A 32 2.14 -15.17 -2.10
N SER A 33 3.24 -14.48 -2.38
CA SER A 33 4.24 -14.08 -1.39
C SER A 33 4.00 -12.68 -0.79
N LEU A 34 2.93 -11.99 -1.21
CA LEU A 34 2.56 -10.69 -0.65
C LEU A 34 1.98 -10.83 0.76
N GLU A 35 2.51 -10.06 1.70
CA GLU A 35 2.06 -10.05 3.09
C GLU A 35 1.43 -8.73 3.50
N PHE A 36 0.46 -8.79 4.42
CA PHE A 36 0.00 -7.60 5.14
C PHE A 36 1.00 -7.30 6.26
N ARG A 37 1.71 -6.16 6.19
CA ARG A 37 2.74 -5.79 7.16
C ARG A 37 2.98 -4.27 7.19
N ARG A 38 3.38 -3.74 8.34
CA ARG A 38 3.96 -2.39 8.44
C ARG A 38 5.38 -2.39 7.93
N VAL A 39 5.72 -1.35 7.18
CA VAL A 39 7.06 -1.14 6.65
C VAL A 39 7.51 0.30 6.87
N VAL A 40 8.82 0.48 6.94
CA VAL A 40 9.47 1.78 6.77
C VAL A 40 10.10 1.77 5.39
N CYS A 41 9.84 2.80 4.58
CA CYS A 41 10.52 2.97 3.32
C CYS A 41 10.92 4.42 3.08
N GLU A 42 12.05 4.59 2.40
CA GLU A 42 12.43 5.81 1.70
C GLU A 42 12.21 5.58 0.20
N GLY A 43 11.54 6.50 -0.47
CA GLY A 43 11.25 6.36 -1.90
C GLY A 43 11.24 7.70 -2.61
N VAL A 44 11.09 7.63 -3.92
CA VAL A 44 10.91 8.79 -4.77
C VAL A 44 9.42 9.09 -4.86
N TYR A 45 9.04 10.31 -4.52
CA TYR A 45 7.71 10.82 -4.79
C TYR A 45 7.61 11.18 -6.27
N ASP A 46 6.64 10.58 -6.97
CA ASP A 46 6.37 10.84 -8.38
C ASP A 46 4.87 11.08 -8.55
N GLU A 47 4.50 12.35 -8.72
CA GLU A 47 3.11 12.78 -8.88
C GLU A 47 2.44 12.10 -10.09
N SER A 48 3.21 11.76 -11.14
CA SER A 48 2.69 11.08 -12.33
C SER A 48 2.21 9.64 -12.05
N LYS A 49 2.56 9.07 -10.89
CA LYS A 49 2.08 7.75 -10.42
C LYS A 49 0.90 7.84 -9.48
N SER A 50 0.35 9.03 -9.27
CA SER A 50 -0.79 9.22 -8.38
C SER A 50 -2.06 8.55 -8.93
N VAL A 51 -2.83 7.95 -8.04
CA VAL A 51 -4.12 7.31 -8.35
C VAL A 51 -5.24 8.07 -7.64
N PHE A 52 -6.26 8.45 -8.41
CA PHE A 52 -7.46 9.10 -7.90
C PHE A 52 -8.48 8.02 -7.50
N VAL A 53 -8.86 8.00 -6.23
CA VAL A 53 -9.82 7.04 -5.66
C VAL A 53 -11.09 7.78 -5.26
N GLY A 54 -12.17 7.55 -6.01
CA GLY A 54 -13.47 8.18 -5.80
C GLY A 54 -14.26 8.32 -7.11
N PRO A 55 -15.42 9.02 -7.07
CA PRO A 55 -16.20 9.33 -5.88
C PRO A 55 -16.95 8.08 -5.43
N ARG A 56 -17.24 7.96 -4.12
CA ARG A 56 -18.00 6.80 -3.62
C ARG A 56 -19.46 6.95 -4.02
N SER A 57 -19.85 6.27 -5.10
CA SER A 57 -21.19 6.35 -5.72
C SER A 57 -22.35 6.24 -4.71
N ARG A 58 -22.26 5.35 -3.73
CA ARG A 58 -23.21 5.23 -2.60
C ARG A 58 -22.48 4.71 -1.35
N SER A 59 -22.63 5.39 -0.22
CA SER A 59 -22.35 4.79 1.09
C SER A 59 -23.57 4.02 1.59
N ILE A 60 -23.37 3.04 2.48
CA ILE A 60 -24.46 2.33 3.17
C ILE A 60 -25.33 3.30 4.00
N SER A 61 -24.80 4.47 4.37
CA SER A 61 -25.51 5.55 5.07
C SER A 61 -26.18 6.59 4.14
N GLY A 62 -26.07 6.44 2.81
CA GLY A 62 -26.72 7.33 1.84
C GLY A 62 -26.03 8.68 1.60
N LEU A 63 -24.95 9.01 2.33
CA LEU A 63 -24.12 10.17 1.98
C LEU A 63 -23.16 9.83 0.83
N MET A 64 -23.22 10.62 -0.24
CA MET A 64 -22.13 10.66 -1.23
C MET A 64 -20.97 11.44 -0.62
N GLU A 65 -19.78 10.85 -0.60
CA GLU A 65 -18.57 11.64 -0.41
C GLU A 65 -18.23 12.31 -1.74
N ASN A 66 -18.29 13.64 -1.76
CA ASN A 66 -17.88 14.43 -2.91
C ASN A 66 -16.36 14.52 -2.96
N GLY A 67 -15.79 14.28 -4.14
CA GLY A 67 -14.35 14.39 -4.38
C GLY A 67 -13.64 13.06 -4.54
N TYR A 68 -12.31 13.14 -4.60
CA TYR A 68 -11.41 12.02 -4.80
C TYR A 68 -10.29 12.10 -3.77
N TYR A 69 -9.88 10.95 -3.24
CA TYR A 69 -8.61 10.83 -2.55
C TYR A 69 -7.49 10.64 -3.59
N VAL A 70 -6.36 11.32 -3.41
CA VAL A 70 -5.18 11.12 -4.25
C VAL A 70 -4.19 10.26 -3.49
N LEU A 71 -3.88 9.08 -4.02
CA LEU A 71 -2.88 8.18 -3.47
C LEU A 71 -1.63 8.25 -4.34
N THR A 72 -0.54 8.82 -3.83
CA THR A 72 0.76 8.80 -4.51
C THR A 72 1.67 7.76 -3.86
N PRO A 73 1.95 6.62 -4.52
CA PRO A 73 2.85 5.62 -3.94
C PRO A 73 4.29 6.15 -3.94
N LEU A 74 5.04 5.84 -2.88
CA LEU A 74 6.49 6.04 -2.87
C LEU A 74 7.15 4.94 -3.70
N LEU A 75 7.89 5.34 -4.74
CA LEU A 75 8.62 4.40 -5.58
C LEU A 75 9.95 4.03 -4.90
N LEU A 76 10.21 2.74 -4.72
CA LEU A 76 11.50 2.29 -4.20
C LEU A 76 12.62 2.66 -5.19
N ARG A 77 13.73 3.19 -4.67
CA ARG A 77 14.95 3.31 -5.48
C ARG A 77 15.45 1.90 -5.81
N LYS A 78 15.66 1.61 -7.09
CA LYS A 78 16.50 0.47 -7.46
C LYS A 78 17.93 0.84 -7.11
N GLU A 79 18.65 -0.03 -6.40
CA GLU A 79 20.11 0.09 -6.27
C GLU A 79 20.69 0.23 -7.69
N PRO A 80 21.57 1.22 -7.95
CA PRO A 80 22.29 1.25 -9.21
C PRO A 80 23.12 -0.04 -9.30
N GLY A 81 22.84 -0.83 -10.32
CA GLY A 81 23.62 -2.05 -10.63
C GLY A 81 25.02 -1.74 -11.11
#